data_AF-A0A151TBM6-F1
#
_entry.id   AF-A0A151TBM6-F1
#
_cell.length_a   1.000
_cell.length_b   1.000
_cell.length_c   1.000
_cell.angle_alpha   90.00
_cell.angle_beta   90.00
_cell.angle_gamma   90.00
#
_symmetry.space_group_name_H-M   'P 1'
#
loop_
_entity.id
_entity.type
_entity.pdbx_description
1 polymer ?
#
loop_
_entity_poly.entity_id
_entity_poly.type
_entity_poly.pdbx_seq_one_letter_code
_entity_poly.pdbx_strand_id
1 'polypeptide(L)'
;IVSETQKLLNTGFIREVRYTTWLANVVLVKKNSGKWCMCVDYTDLNKACLNESYPLPIIDRLVDGASGHALLSFLDAYSGYNQIMMYPPDEIHTSFITDHANYCYRVMPFGLKNAGETYQRLMDKVFHQQIGRNMEVYVDDMVVKTTLVTDHAADLAEVFA
;
A
#
# COMPACT_ATOMS: atom_id res chain seq x y z
N ILE A 1 20.57 -3.45 5.52
CA ILE A 1 20.22 -3.91 4.15
C ILE A 1 20.13 -5.44 4.14
N VAL A 2 21.24 -6.18 4.28
CA VAL A 2 21.29 -7.66 4.26
C VAL A 2 20.17 -8.34 5.05
N SER A 3 19.99 -7.98 6.34
CA SER A 3 18.95 -8.58 7.19
C SER A 3 17.52 -8.36 6.66
N GLU A 4 17.22 -7.18 6.12
CA GLU A 4 15.89 -6.87 5.58
C GLU A 4 15.69 -7.55 4.23
N THR A 5 16.70 -7.55 3.36
CA THR A 5 16.67 -8.28 2.08
C THR A 5 16.41 -9.77 2.30
N GLN A 6 17.06 -10.39 3.30
CA GLN A 6 16.83 -11.80 3.62
C GLN A 6 15.39 -12.06 4.11
N LYS A 7 14.80 -11.15 4.90
CA LYS A 7 13.40 -11.27 5.31
C LYS A 7 12.47 -11.23 4.10
N LEU A 8 12.68 -10.27 3.20
CA LEU A 8 11.88 -10.13 1.97
C LEU A 8 12.01 -11.34 1.04
N LEU A 9 13.20 -11.95 0.96
CA LEU A 9 13.41 -13.20 0.22
C LEU A 9 12.66 -14.36 0.87
N ASN A 10 12.77 -14.50 2.19
CA ASN A 10 12.14 -15.59 2.93
C ASN A 10 10.60 -15.52 2.87
N THR A 11 10.03 -14.32 2.84
CA THR A 11 8.58 -14.13 2.64
C THR A 11 8.15 -14.25 1.18
N GLY A 12 9.10 -14.31 0.24
CA GLY A 12 8.82 -14.41 -1.19
C GLY A 12 8.40 -13.09 -1.84
N PHE A 13 8.58 -11.95 -1.17
CA PHE A 13 8.23 -10.62 -1.68
C PHE A 13 9.19 -10.13 -2.75
N ILE A 14 10.43 -10.62 -2.74
CA ILE A 14 11.44 -10.33 -3.75
C ILE A 14 12.03 -11.61 -4.33
N ARG A 15 12.64 -11.51 -5.51
CA ARG A 15 13.44 -12.57 -6.11
C ARG A 15 14.74 -12.02 -6.70
N GLU A 16 15.77 -12.84 -6.73
CA GLU A 16 17.04 -12.48 -7.37
C GLU A 16 16.86 -12.35 -8.89
N VAL A 17 17.57 -11.38 -9.47
CA VAL A 17 17.60 -11.12 -10.91
C VAL A 17 19.03 -10.92 -11.38
N ARG A 18 19.38 -11.52 -12.52
CA ARG A 18 20.73 -11.41 -13.11
C ARG A 18 20.85 -10.27 -14.11
N TYR A 19 19.82 -10.09 -14.93
CA TYR A 19 19.80 -9.11 -16.01
C TYR A 19 18.58 -8.22 -15.85
N THR A 20 18.80 -6.91 -15.85
CA THR A 20 17.75 -5.89 -15.79
C THR A 20 18.21 -4.67 -16.57
N THR A 21 17.25 -3.96 -17.17
CA THR A 21 17.48 -2.66 -17.82
C THR A 21 17.31 -1.49 -16.87
N TRP A 22 16.74 -1.72 -15.69
CA TRP A 22 16.51 -0.73 -14.63
C TRP A 22 17.15 -1.19 -13.34
N LEU A 23 17.77 -0.27 -12.60
CA LEU A 23 18.39 -0.59 -11.32
C LEU A 23 18.31 0.61 -10.36
N ALA A 24 17.55 0.43 -9.29
CA ALA A 24 17.39 1.43 -8.23
C ALA A 24 18.36 1.18 -7.07
N ASN A 25 18.72 2.26 -6.37
CA ASN A 25 19.56 2.17 -5.17
C ASN A 25 18.72 1.94 -3.92
N VAL A 26 19.30 1.24 -2.94
CA VAL A 26 18.72 1.11 -1.60
C VAL A 26 19.21 2.25 -0.71
N VAL A 27 18.26 2.89 -0.02
CA VAL A 27 18.51 3.94 0.96
C VAL A 27 18.03 3.46 2.34
N LEU A 28 18.79 3.77 3.39
CA LEU A 28 18.39 3.50 4.76
C LEU A 28 17.82 4.76 5.39
N VAL A 29 16.57 4.67 5.86
CA VAL A 29 15.89 5.76 6.56
C VAL A 29 15.70 5.38 8.02
N LYS A 30 16.06 6.28 8.93
CA LYS A 30 15.83 6.10 10.36
C LYS A 30 14.46 6.68 10.72
N LYS A 31 13.55 5.83 11.21
CA LYS A 31 12.23 6.26 11.71
C LYS A 31 12.39 7.01 13.04
N ASN A 32 11.39 7.82 13.40
CA ASN A 32 11.32 8.51 14.70
C ASN A 32 11.38 7.54 15.88
N SER A 33 10.91 6.30 15.70
CA SER A 33 11.05 5.22 16.68
C SER A 33 12.49 4.72 16.88
N GLY A 34 13.46 5.23 16.12
CA GLY A 34 14.86 4.79 16.13
C GLY A 34 15.13 3.58 15.25
N LYS A 35 14.11 2.89 14.74
CA LYS A 35 14.23 1.73 13.84
C LYS A 35 14.68 2.15 12.44
N TRP A 36 15.63 1.43 11.87
CA TRP A 36 16.02 1.58 10.47
C TRP A 36 15.01 0.90 9.53
N CYS A 37 14.72 1.54 8.41
CA CYS A 37 13.90 0.99 7.34
C CYS A 37 14.67 1.05 6.02
N MET A 38 14.58 -0.04 5.27
CA MET A 38 15.11 -0.14 3.92
C MET A 38 14.10 0.47 2.95
N CYS A 39 14.50 1.47 2.19
CA CYS A 39 13.72 2.05 1.12
C CYS A 39 14.46 1.85 -0.20
N VAL A 40 13.72 1.67 -1.30
CA VAL A 40 14.30 1.67 -2.64
C VAL A 40 13.98 3.01 -3.29
N ASP A 41 15.00 3.67 -3.83
CA ASP A 41 14.83 4.95 -4.50
C ASP A 41 14.35 4.76 -5.94
N TYR A 42 13.03 4.78 -6.11
CA TYR A 42 12.38 4.67 -7.42
C TYR A 42 12.21 6.01 -8.13
N THR A 43 12.94 7.06 -7.75
CA THR A 43 12.79 8.41 -8.34
C THR A 43 12.84 8.41 -9.86
N ASP A 44 13.80 7.73 -10.48
CA ASP A 44 13.95 7.72 -11.94
C ASP A 44 12.96 6.77 -12.64
N LEU A 45 12.63 5.64 -12.00
CA LEU A 45 11.56 4.76 -12.48
C LEU A 45 10.22 5.52 -12.52
N ASN A 46 9.89 6.24 -11.44
CA ASN A 46 8.67 7.02 -11.33
C ASN A 46 8.56 8.15 -12.36
N LYS A 47 9.68 8.73 -12.80
CA LYS A 47 9.69 9.72 -13.90
C LYS A 47 9.37 9.09 -15.25
N ALA A 48 9.82 7.85 -15.47
CA ALA A 48 9.56 7.12 -16.71
C ALA A 48 8.15 6.50 -16.76
N CYS A 49 7.55 6.22 -15.60
CA CYS A 49 6.20 5.70 -15.50
C CYS A 49 5.14 6.72 -15.95
N LEU A 50 4.20 6.26 -16.77
CA LEU A 50 2.97 6.99 -17.05
C LEU A 50 2.17 7.16 -15.75
N ASN A 51 1.58 8.33 -15.58
CA ASN A 51 0.75 8.60 -14.41
C ASN A 51 -0.58 7.88 -14.55
N GLU A 52 -1.00 7.17 -13.51
CA GLU A 52 -2.36 6.66 -13.43
C GLU A 52 -3.28 7.77 -12.93
N SER A 53 -4.27 8.18 -13.73
CA SER A 53 -5.24 9.22 -13.32
C SER A 53 -6.45 8.61 -12.62
N TYR A 54 -6.23 7.72 -11.65
CA TYR A 54 -7.34 7.20 -10.84
C TYR A 54 -7.78 8.26 -9.81
N PRO A 55 -9.09 8.53 -9.67
CA PRO A 55 -9.55 9.55 -8.74
C PRO A 55 -9.33 9.10 -7.30
N LEU A 56 -8.46 9.80 -6.57
CA LEU A 56 -8.38 9.67 -5.12
C LEU A 56 -9.49 10.50 -4.46
N PRO A 57 -10.10 10.00 -3.39
CA PRO A 57 -11.11 10.76 -2.65
C PRO A 57 -10.56 12.07 -2.10
N ILE A 58 -11.41 13.10 -2.04
CA ILE A 58 -11.07 14.37 -1.39
C ILE A 58 -11.18 14.18 0.11
N ILE A 59 -10.11 14.44 0.84
CA ILE A 59 -10.03 14.24 2.30
C ILE A 59 -11.17 14.95 3.02
N ASP A 60 -11.47 16.21 2.68
CA ASP A 60 -12.56 16.96 3.31
C ASP A 60 -13.92 16.25 3.18
N ARG A 61 -14.19 15.60 2.03
CA ARG A 61 -15.42 14.84 1.83
C ARG A 61 -15.48 13.58 2.71
N LEU A 62 -14.34 12.92 2.92
CA LEU A 62 -14.26 11.76 3.80
C LEU A 62 -14.50 12.17 5.26
N VAL A 63 -13.92 13.29 5.68
CA VAL A 63 -14.12 13.85 7.03
C VAL A 63 -15.57 14.24 7.26
N ASP A 64 -16.19 14.95 6.31
CA ASP A 64 -17.61 15.29 6.36
C ASP A 64 -18.48 14.03 6.39
N GLY A 65 -18.11 13.01 5.61
CA GLY A 65 -18.80 11.72 5.56
C GLY A 65 -18.73 10.95 6.89
N ALA A 66 -17.64 11.08 7.65
CA ALA A 66 -17.48 10.45 8.96
C ALA A 66 -18.10 11.27 10.11
N SER A 67 -18.32 12.57 9.91
CA SER A 67 -18.90 13.45 10.93
C SER A 67 -20.33 13.05 11.32
N GLY A 68 -20.74 13.36 12.55
CA GLY A 68 -22.09 13.11 13.05
C GLY A 68 -22.46 11.66 13.35
N HIS A 69 -21.55 10.71 13.16
CA HIS A 69 -21.74 9.30 13.53
C HIS A 69 -21.50 9.10 15.03
N ALA A 70 -22.22 8.16 15.64
CA ALA A 70 -22.11 7.88 17.07
C ALA A 70 -20.81 7.15 17.43
N LEU A 71 -20.31 6.30 16.53
CA LEU A 71 -19.06 5.56 16.70
C LEU A 71 -18.27 5.53 15.39
N LEU A 72 -16.95 5.59 15.56
CA LEU A 72 -15.95 5.45 14.50
C LEU A 72 -14.91 4.41 14.92
N SER A 73 -14.56 3.51 14.01
CA SER A 73 -13.43 2.59 14.15
C SER A 73 -12.44 2.82 13.02
N PHE A 74 -11.19 3.04 13.36
CA PHE A 74 -10.10 3.23 12.40
C PHE A 74 -9.42 1.90 12.13
N LEU A 75 -9.27 1.56 10.86
CA LEU A 75 -8.62 0.35 10.39
C LEU A 75 -7.42 0.74 9.52
N ASP A 76 -6.32 0.01 9.72
CA ASP A 76 -5.09 0.13 8.94
C ASP A 76 -4.78 -1.23 8.31
N ALA A 77 -4.53 -1.24 7.00
CA ALA A 77 -4.22 -2.47 6.30
C ALA A 77 -2.77 -2.91 6.56
N TYR A 78 -2.61 -4.06 7.23
CA TYR A 78 -1.29 -4.59 7.55
C TYR A 78 -0.45 -4.84 6.30
N SER A 79 0.61 -4.06 6.12
CA SER A 79 1.52 -4.16 4.96
C SER A 79 0.76 -4.06 3.62
N GLY A 80 -0.27 -3.21 3.55
CA GLY A 80 -1.24 -3.10 2.45
C GLY A 80 -0.66 -3.34 1.06
N TYR A 81 0.25 -2.48 0.60
CA TYR A 81 0.84 -2.63 -0.75
C TYR A 81 1.47 -4.01 -1.01
N ASN A 82 2.13 -4.61 -0.01
CA ASN A 82 2.77 -5.90 -0.19
C ASN A 82 1.78 -7.07 -0.32
N GLN A 83 0.48 -6.82 -0.17
CA GLN A 83 -0.57 -7.79 -0.49
C GLN A 83 -0.96 -7.78 -1.97
N ILE A 84 -0.59 -6.73 -2.72
CA ILE A 84 -0.88 -6.61 -4.15
C ILE A 84 0.28 -7.21 -4.95
N MET A 85 0.00 -8.22 -5.75
CA MET A 85 0.98 -8.79 -6.67
C MET A 85 1.33 -7.79 -7.77
N MET A 86 2.62 -7.67 -8.08
CA MET A 86 3.06 -6.95 -9.27
C MET A 86 2.57 -7.67 -10.52
N TYR A 87 2.28 -6.90 -11.58
CA TYR A 87 2.10 -7.49 -12.89
C TYR A 87 3.43 -8.17 -13.30
N PRO A 88 3.46 -9.48 -13.64
CA PRO A 88 4.72 -10.21 -13.77
C PRO A 88 5.75 -9.60 -14.74
N PRO A 89 5.33 -9.01 -15.89
CA PRO A 89 6.25 -8.27 -16.77
C PRO A 89 6.86 -7.02 -16.14
N ASP A 90 6.17 -6.38 -15.21
CA ASP A 90 6.61 -5.12 -14.58
C ASP A 90 7.49 -5.36 -13.35
N GLU A 91 7.49 -6.57 -12.78
CA GLU A 91 8.33 -6.92 -11.63
C GLU A 91 9.79 -6.50 -11.86
N ILE A 92 10.34 -6.82 -13.04
CA ILE A 92 11.76 -6.56 -13.36
C ILE A 92 12.11 -5.08 -13.32
N HIS A 93 11.14 -4.18 -13.55
CA HIS A 93 11.36 -2.74 -13.50
C HIS A 93 11.54 -2.22 -12.08
N THR A 94 11.09 -2.97 -11.07
CA THR A 94 11.30 -2.67 -9.65
C THR A 94 12.67 -3.12 -9.11
N SER A 95 13.58 -3.50 -10.01
CA SER A 95 14.89 -4.04 -9.63
C SER A 95 15.72 -3.04 -8.82
N PHE A 96 16.38 -3.53 -7.79
CA PHE A 96 17.30 -2.76 -6.94
C PHE A 96 18.58 -3.54 -6.66
N ILE A 97 19.66 -2.79 -6.39
CA ILE A 97 20.97 -3.34 -6.09
C ILE A 97 21.23 -3.41 -4.59
N THR A 98 21.91 -4.46 -4.17
CA THR A 98 22.53 -4.60 -2.85
C THR A 98 23.98 -5.05 -3.03
N ASP A 99 24.76 -5.08 -1.95
CA ASP A 99 26.15 -5.54 -1.98
C ASP A 99 26.31 -7.03 -2.38
N HIS A 100 25.23 -7.82 -2.40
CA HIS A 100 25.26 -9.25 -2.68
C HIS A 100 24.74 -9.61 -4.07
N ALA A 101 23.59 -9.07 -4.45
CA ALA A 101 22.92 -9.35 -5.71
C ALA A 101 21.90 -8.27 -6.04
N ASN A 102 21.34 -8.36 -7.25
CA ASN A 102 20.20 -7.57 -7.67
C ASN A 102 18.91 -8.36 -7.38
N TYR A 103 17.89 -7.64 -6.93
CA TYR A 103 16.59 -8.22 -6.61
C TYR A 103 15.49 -7.37 -7.24
N CYS A 104 14.36 -7.99 -7.56
CA CYS A 104 13.15 -7.28 -7.94
C CYS A 104 11.97 -7.72 -7.06
N TYR A 105 10.98 -6.86 -6.91
CA TYR A 105 9.78 -7.16 -6.14
C TYR A 105 8.75 -7.95 -6.96
N ARG A 106 8.10 -8.91 -6.28
CA ARG A 106 6.94 -9.68 -6.77
C ARG A 106 5.61 -9.12 -6.28
N VAL A 107 5.65 -8.38 -5.18
CA VAL A 107 4.52 -7.66 -4.59
C VAL A 107 4.80 -6.17 -4.67
N MET A 108 3.78 -5.32 -4.67
CA MET A 108 3.95 -3.90 -4.85
C MET A 108 4.85 -3.29 -3.75
N PRO A 109 6.02 -2.73 -4.09
CA PRO A 109 6.88 -2.07 -3.12
C PRO A 109 6.41 -0.66 -2.82
N PHE A 110 6.78 -0.17 -1.64
CA PHE A 110 6.65 1.25 -1.31
C PHE A 110 7.51 2.11 -2.25
N GLY A 111 7.06 3.34 -2.50
CA GLY A 111 7.81 4.34 -3.27
C GLY A 111 7.53 4.33 -4.76
N LEU A 112 6.67 3.44 -5.27
CA LEU A 112 6.15 3.53 -6.63
C LEU A 112 5.09 4.64 -6.74
N LYS A 113 5.14 5.40 -7.83
CA LYS A 113 4.27 6.57 -8.06
C LYS A 113 2.79 6.23 -8.07
N ASN A 114 2.40 5.12 -8.69
CA ASN A 114 0.99 4.73 -8.89
C ASN A 114 0.48 3.74 -7.81
N ALA A 115 1.25 3.53 -6.73
CA ALA A 115 0.90 2.55 -5.71
C ALA A 115 -0.41 2.93 -4.98
N GLY A 116 -0.57 4.21 -4.65
CA GLY A 116 -1.76 4.71 -3.97
C GLY A 116 -3.02 4.57 -4.82
N GLU A 117 -2.94 4.91 -6.10
CA GLU A 117 -4.03 4.77 -7.08
C GLU A 117 -4.43 3.31 -7.28
N THR A 118 -3.44 2.42 -7.41
CA THR A 118 -3.71 0.98 -7.54
C THR A 118 -4.40 0.44 -6.29
N TYR A 119 -3.96 0.87 -5.11
CA TYR A 119 -4.52 0.43 -3.84
C TYR A 119 -5.93 0.97 -3.62
N GLN A 120 -6.17 2.25 -3.89
CA GLN A 120 -7.51 2.85 -3.83
C GLN A 120 -8.46 2.13 -4.79
N ARG A 121 -8.04 1.87 -6.03
CA ARG A 121 -8.84 1.13 -7.01
C ARG A 121 -9.21 -0.28 -6.53
N LEU A 122 -8.31 -0.95 -5.80
CA LEU A 122 -8.60 -2.24 -5.19
C LEU A 122 -9.66 -2.09 -4.09
N MET A 123 -9.46 -1.16 -3.16
CA MET A 123 -10.39 -0.97 -2.04
C MET A 123 -11.78 -0.52 -2.49
N ASP A 124 -11.87 0.34 -3.50
CA ASP A 124 -13.13 0.76 -4.10
C ASP A 124 -13.91 -0.43 -4.66
N LYS A 125 -13.24 -1.48 -5.15
CA LYS A 125 -13.89 -2.71 -5.62
C LYS A 125 -14.29 -3.62 -4.47
N VAL A 126 -13.38 -3.83 -3.51
CA VAL A 126 -13.61 -4.71 -2.35
C VAL A 126 -14.80 -4.19 -1.53
N PHE A 127 -14.79 -2.89 -1.21
CA PHE A 127 -15.77 -2.26 -0.33
C PHE A 127 -16.84 -1.44 -1.07
N HIS A 128 -17.09 -1.73 -2.35
CA HIS A 128 -18.01 -0.95 -3.20
C HIS A 128 -19.43 -0.79 -2.61
N GLN A 129 -19.88 -1.70 -1.75
CA GLN A 129 -21.21 -1.65 -1.10
C GLN A 129 -21.21 -0.93 0.25
N GLN A 130 -20.03 -0.71 0.84
CA GLN A 130 -19.84 -0.17 2.18
C GLN A 130 -19.34 1.28 2.14
N ILE A 131 -18.51 1.63 1.15
CA ILE A 131 -17.99 2.98 0.96
C ILE A 131 -19.15 3.99 0.83
N GLY A 132 -19.08 5.06 1.60
CA GLY A 132 -20.10 6.09 1.73
C GLY A 132 -21.26 5.73 2.68
N ARG A 133 -21.61 4.45 2.81
CA ARG A 133 -22.69 3.96 3.68
C ARG A 133 -22.26 3.85 5.14
N ASN A 134 -21.38 2.91 5.44
CA ASN A 134 -20.84 2.65 6.78
C ASN A 134 -19.31 2.60 6.80
N MET A 135 -18.65 2.90 5.68
CA MET A 135 -17.21 2.98 5.59
C MET A 135 -16.77 4.20 4.76
N GLU A 136 -15.63 4.77 5.10
CA GLU A 136 -14.85 5.67 4.26
C GLU A 136 -13.44 5.09 4.09
N VAL A 137 -12.87 5.21 2.88
CA VAL A 137 -11.56 4.64 2.56
C VAL A 137 -10.68 5.69 1.90
N TYR A 138 -9.44 5.80 2.38
CA TYR A 138 -8.37 6.56 1.77
C TYR A 138 -7.10 5.71 1.70
N VAL A 139 -6.83 5.13 0.54
CA VAL A 139 -5.70 4.23 0.32
C VAL A 139 -5.67 3.13 1.39
N ASP A 140 -4.67 3.11 2.29
CA ASP A 140 -4.51 2.10 3.34
C ASP A 140 -5.34 2.40 4.61
N ASP A 141 -5.80 3.65 4.78
CA ASP A 141 -6.55 4.11 5.94
C ASP A 141 -8.05 3.97 5.69
N MET A 142 -8.75 3.26 6.59
CA MET A 142 -10.19 3.06 6.50
C MET A 142 -10.88 3.46 7.80
N VAL A 143 -12.09 3.99 7.68
CA VAL A 143 -12.92 4.38 8.81
C VAL A 143 -14.28 3.72 8.69
N VAL A 144 -14.62 2.87 9.64
CA VAL A 144 -15.97 2.33 9.80
C VAL A 144 -16.77 3.27 10.67
N LYS A 145 -17.95 3.69 10.19
CA LYS A 145 -18.79 4.71 10.82
C LYS A 145 -20.21 4.18 11.01
N THR A 146 -20.76 4.41 12.20
CA THR A 146 -22.10 3.93 12.56
C THR A 146 -22.93 5.00 13.26
N THR A 147 -24.20 5.11 12.87
CA THR A 147 -25.15 6.10 13.43
C THR A 147 -25.68 5.72 14.81
N LEU A 148 -25.89 4.42 15.08
CA LEU A 148 -26.34 3.89 16.35
C LEU A 148 -25.27 2.99 16.99
N VAL A 149 -25.00 3.22 18.28
CA VAL A 149 -23.98 2.46 19.04
C VAL A 149 -24.22 0.94 18.98
N THR A 150 -25.49 0.51 18.94
CA THR A 150 -25.88 -0.91 18.91
C THR A 150 -25.49 -1.64 17.65
N ASP A 151 -25.34 -0.91 16.53
CA ASP A 151 -25.18 -1.51 15.21
C ASP A 151 -23.70 -1.67 14.84
N HIS A 152 -22.80 -1.03 15.59
CA HIS A 152 -21.39 -0.94 15.24
C HIS A 152 -20.68 -2.30 15.19
N ALA A 153 -21.05 -3.22 16.07
CA ALA A 153 -20.51 -4.58 16.04
C ALA A 153 -20.94 -5.34 14.78
N ALA A 154 -22.16 -5.10 14.28
CA ALA A 154 -22.65 -5.71 13.04
C ALA A 154 -21.98 -5.08 11.81
N ASP A 155 -21.79 -3.76 11.80
CA ASP A 155 -21.04 -3.07 10.74
C ASP A 155 -19.59 -3.59 10.64
N LEU A 156 -18.91 -3.74 11.79
CA LEU A 156 -17.57 -4.33 11.81
C LEU A 156 -17.58 -5.78 11.33
N ALA A 157 -18.57 -6.59 11.74
CA ALA A 157 -18.68 -7.96 11.29
C ALA A 157 -18.88 -8.06 9.76
N GLU A 158 -19.62 -7.14 9.14
CA GLU A 158 -19.77 -7.05 7.69
C GLU A 158 -18.44 -6.70 7.01
N VAL A 159 -17.66 -5.77 7.57
CA VAL A 159 -16.35 -5.36 7.04
C VAL A 159 -15.32 -6.48 7.07
N PHE A 160 -15.36 -7.36 8.08
CA PHE A 160 -14.40 -8.45 8.25
C PHE A 160 -14.85 -9.79 7.65
N ALA A 161 -16.04 -9.86 7.05
CA ALA A 161 -16.60 -11.07 6.45
C ALA A 161 -15.94 -11.43 5.11
#